data_AF-A0A3N5NMA1-F1
#
_entry.id   AF-A0A3N5NMA1-F1
#
_cell.length_a   1.000
_cell.length_b   1.000
_cell.length_c   1.000
_cell.angle_alpha   90.00
_cell.angle_beta   90.00
_cell.angle_gamma   90.00
#
_symmetry.space_group_name_H-M   'P 1'
#
loop_
_entity.id
_entity.type
_entity.pdbx_description
1 polymer ?
#
loop_
_entity_poly.entity_id
_entity_poly.type
_entity_poly.pdbx_seq_one_letter_code
_entity_poly.pdbx_strand_id
1 'polypeptide(L)'
;MNNHKTGMLTVLQNRDFLALWLSQLVSKIGDNFAVIAALVLINRLAERAGIAVVVIAAAMTIPQLFALASGVFVDRFSRKTVMIVSNILRAGVVLLALLVQRPGQLYILYITAFALMGLGAL
;
A
#
# COMPACT_ATOMS: atom_id res chain seq x y z
N MET A 1 31.34 -19.26 -27.02
CA MET A 1 30.96 -18.10 -26.17
C MET A 1 29.65 -17.54 -26.69
N ASN A 2 28.51 -18.02 -26.19
CA ASN A 2 27.19 -17.59 -26.66
C ASN A 2 26.72 -16.37 -25.87
N ASN A 3 26.79 -15.21 -26.51
CA ASN A 3 26.28 -13.95 -26.00
C ASN A 3 24.74 -13.98 -25.99
N HIS A 4 24.13 -14.44 -24.90
CA HIS A 4 22.74 -14.11 -24.60
C HIS A 4 22.69 -12.61 -24.29
N LYS A 5 22.31 -11.82 -25.29
CA LYS A 5 21.82 -10.46 -25.05
C LYS A 5 20.49 -10.58 -24.29
N THR A 6 20.56 -10.78 -22.98
CA THR A 6 19.42 -10.70 -22.06
C THR A 6 18.98 -9.24 -21.98
N GLY A 7 18.23 -8.79 -22.98
CA GLY A 7 17.58 -7.48 -22.95
C GLY A 7 16.40 -7.50 -21.96
N MET A 8 16.12 -6.38 -21.30
CA MET A 8 14.94 -6.24 -20.41
C MET A 8 13.64 -6.72 -21.07
N LEU A 9 13.52 -6.55 -22.39
CA LEU A 9 12.36 -6.97 -23.18
C LEU A 9 12.16 -8.50 -23.21
N THR A 10 13.21 -9.30 -23.03
CA THR A 10 13.13 -10.76 -22.99
C THR A 10 12.42 -11.23 -21.71
N VAL A 11 12.54 -10.50 -20.60
CA VAL A 11 11.88 -10.84 -19.34
C VAL A 11 10.36 -10.65 -19.44
N LEU A 12 9.90 -9.68 -20.24
CA LEU A 12 8.49 -9.43 -20.52
C LEU A 12 7.82 -10.53 -21.35
N GLN A 13 8.59 -11.41 -21.99
CA GLN A 13 8.05 -12.57 -22.72
C GLN A 13 7.62 -13.70 -21.78
N ASN A 14 8.10 -13.70 -20.53
CA ASN A 14 7.63 -14.64 -19.52
C ASN A 14 6.25 -14.17 -19.02
N ARG A 15 5.21 -14.98 -19.28
CA ARG A 15 3.82 -14.65 -18.95
C ARG A 15 3.59 -14.48 -17.45
N ASP A 16 4.26 -15.28 -16.62
CA ASP A 16 4.14 -15.20 -15.16
C ASP A 16 4.76 -13.90 -14.63
N PHE A 17 5.93 -13.54 -15.16
CA PHE A 17 6.57 -12.26 -14.82
C PHE A 17 5.71 -11.08 -15.28
N LEU A 18 5.22 -11.11 -16.53
CA LEU A 18 4.40 -10.03 -17.08
C LEU A 18 3.12 -9.83 -16.28
N ALA A 19 2.46 -10.93 -15.85
CA ALA A 19 1.28 -10.88 -15.00
C ALA A 19 1.57 -10.21 -13.65
N LEU A 20 2.66 -10.61 -12.98
CA LEU A 20 3.10 -10.00 -11.72
C LEU A 20 3.51 -8.54 -11.87
N TRP A 21 4.13 -8.19 -12.99
CA TRP A 21 4.57 -6.83 -13.27
C TRP A 21 3.37 -5.90 -13.51
N LEU A 22 2.41 -6.33 -14.34
CA LEU A 22 1.18 -5.58 -14.58
C LEU A 22 0.33 -5.44 -13.32
N SER A 23 0.21 -6.49 -12.51
CA SER A 23 -0.52 -6.40 -11.24
C SER A 23 0.12 -5.40 -10.28
N GLN A 24 1.46 -5.37 -10.21
CA GLN A 24 2.18 -4.39 -9.40
C GLN A 24 2.04 -2.97 -9.95
N LEU A 25 2.10 -2.79 -11.27
CA LEU A 25 1.89 -1.48 -11.90
C LEU A 25 0.52 -0.91 -11.54
N VAL A 26 -0.55 -1.70 -11.74
CA VAL A 26 -1.92 -1.29 -11.40
C VAL A 26 -2.05 -0.98 -9.91
N SER A 27 -1.47 -1.82 -9.04
CA SER A 27 -1.51 -1.59 -7.58
C SER A 27 -0.81 -0.30 -7.19
N LYS A 28 0.36 0.00 -7.77
CA LYS A 28 1.10 1.24 -7.49
C LYS A 28 0.40 2.49 -7.98
N ILE A 29 -0.31 2.39 -9.10
CA ILE A 29 -1.17 3.48 -9.56
C ILE A 29 -2.31 3.69 -8.56
N GLY A 30 -2.98 2.62 -8.12
CA GLY A 30 -4.03 2.67 -7.11
C GLY A 30 -3.58 3.28 -5.79
N ASP A 31 -2.40 2.88 -5.28
CA ASP A 31 -1.80 3.45 -4.06
C ASP A 31 -1.60 4.97 -4.18
N ASN A 32 -1.10 5.45 -5.32
CA ASN A 32 -0.90 6.88 -5.56
C ASN A 32 -2.23 7.65 -5.62
N PHE A 33 -3.25 7.08 -6.26
CA PHE A 33 -4.60 7.68 -6.25
C PHE A 33 -5.18 7.74 -4.84
N ALA A 34 -4.97 6.71 -4.01
CA ALA A 34 -5.43 6.70 -2.63
C ALA A 34 -4.78 7.82 -1.81
N VAL A 35 -3.48 8.09 -2.00
CA VAL A 35 -2.79 9.22 -1.37
C VAL A 35 -3.39 10.56 -1.82
N ILE A 36 -3.60 10.74 -3.13
CA ILE A 36 -4.23 11.97 -3.65
C ILE A 36 -5.64 12.15 -3.08
N ALA A 37 -6.44 11.09 -3.07
CA ALA A 37 -7.79 11.11 -2.51
C ALA A 37 -7.79 11.48 -1.02
N ALA A 38 -6.85 10.93 -0.25
CA ALA A 38 -6.67 11.25 1.16
C ALA A 38 -6.32 12.72 1.37
N LEU A 39 -5.42 13.29 0.55
CA LEU A 39 -5.07 14.71 0.62
C LEU A 39 -6.25 15.61 0.27
N VAL A 40 -7.03 15.25 -0.76
CA VAL A 40 -8.26 15.98 -1.13
C VAL A 40 -9.28 15.94 0.02
N LEU A 41 -9.45 14.79 0.64
CA LEU A 41 -10.39 14.61 1.75
C LEU A 41 -9.99 15.41 2.98
N ILE A 42 -8.69 15.41 3.32
CA ILE A 42 -8.13 16.26 4.37
C ILE A 42 -8.37 17.74 4.05
N ASN A 43 -8.09 18.18 2.82
CA ASN A 43 -8.28 19.57 2.43
C ASN A 43 -9.75 20.01 2.53
N ARG A 44 -10.70 19.12 2.22
CA ARG A 44 -12.14 19.41 2.27
C ARG A 44 -12.74 19.35 3.67
N LEU A 45 -12.29 18.42 4.51
CA LEU A 45 -12.97 18.08 5.76
C LEU A 45 -12.20 18.46 7.01
N ALA A 46 -10.88 18.67 6.94
CA ALA A 46 -10.09 19.01 8.11
C ALA A 46 -10.18 20.50 8.43
N GLU A 47 -10.50 20.83 9.68
CA GLU A 47 -10.45 22.21 10.17
C GLU A 47 -9.02 22.79 10.12
N ARG A 48 -8.01 21.94 10.33
CA ARG A 48 -6.58 22.29 10.29
C ARG A 48 -5.83 21.37 9.34
N ALA A 49 -5.98 21.60 8.05
CA ALA A 49 -5.39 20.77 6.99
C ALA A 49 -3.88 20.53 7.17
N GLY A 50 -3.10 21.54 7.58
CA GLY A 50 -1.65 21.38 7.81
C GLY A 50 -1.31 20.32 8.85
N ILE A 51 -2.02 20.30 9.99
CA ILE A 51 -1.83 19.30 11.04
C ILE A 51 -2.29 17.93 10.54
N ALA A 52 -3.45 17.86 9.88
CA ALA A 52 -4.01 16.62 9.36
C ALA A 52 -3.09 15.93 8.33
N VAL A 53 -2.38 16.71 7.50
CA VAL A 53 -1.36 16.20 6.56
C VAL A 53 -0.17 15.58 7.31
N VAL A 54 0.29 16.21 8.39
CA VAL A 54 1.36 15.65 9.23
C VAL A 54 0.91 14.35 9.90
N VAL A 55 -0.32 14.32 10.42
CA VAL A 55 -0.89 13.13 11.07
C VAL A 55 -1.01 11.95 10.10
N ILE A 56 -1.51 12.17 8.89
CA ILE A 56 -1.60 11.08 7.91
C ILE A 56 -0.21 10.61 7.44
N ALA A 57 0.75 11.52 7.28
CA ALA A 57 2.13 11.15 6.95
C ALA A 57 2.76 10.30 8.08
N ALA A 58 2.53 10.67 9.34
CA ALA A 58 2.97 9.87 10.48
C ALA A 58 2.29 8.49 10.50
N ALA A 59 0.97 8.44 10.24
CA ALA A 59 0.23 7.19 10.14
C ALA A 59 0.79 6.27 9.03
N MET A 60 1.32 6.83 7.95
CA MET A 60 1.94 6.04 6.88
C MET A 60 3.35 5.54 7.23
N THR A 61 4.12 6.31 7.98
CA THR A 61 5.54 6.01 8.25
C THR A 61 5.75 5.15 9.49
N ILE A 62 5.00 5.39 10.58
CA ILE A 62 5.17 4.66 11.86
C ILE A 62 5.09 3.13 11.71
N PRO A 63 4.13 2.55 10.94
CA PRO A 63 4.07 1.10 10.76
C PRO A 63 5.36 0.48 10.19
N GLN A 64 6.12 1.24 9.40
CA GLN A 64 7.35 0.76 8.77
C GLN A 64 8.45 0.46 9.78
N LEU A 65 8.38 1.06 10.98
CA LEU A 65 9.32 0.74 12.07
C LEU A 65 9.23 -0.72 12.52
N PHE A 66 8.10 -1.38 12.26
CA PHE A 66 7.88 -2.78 12.60
C PHE A 66 8.27 -3.75 11.48
N ALA A 67 8.79 -3.27 10.35
CA ALA A 67 9.16 -4.11 9.20
C ALA A 67 10.17 -5.21 9.54
N LEU A 68 11.11 -4.95 10.47
CA LEU A 68 12.05 -5.98 10.92
C LEU A 68 11.36 -7.13 11.67
N ALA A 69 10.40 -6.78 12.54
CA ALA A 69 9.61 -7.79 13.24
C ALA A 69 8.71 -8.57 12.27
N SER A 70 8.14 -7.88 11.27
CA SER A 70 7.38 -8.50 10.19
C SER A 70 8.21 -9.56 9.45
N GLY A 71 9.49 -9.32 9.18
CA GLY A 71 10.39 -10.30 8.55
C GLY A 71 10.45 -11.65 9.28
N VAL A 72 10.46 -11.64 10.62
CA VAL A 72 10.42 -12.86 11.44
C VAL A 72 9.11 -13.64 11.23
N PHE A 73 7.99 -12.94 11.06
CA PHE A 73 6.73 -13.58 10.72
C PHE A 73 6.74 -14.14 9.30
N VAL A 74 7.23 -13.39 8.31
CA VAL A 74 7.32 -13.85 6.91
C VAL A 74 8.17 -15.10 6.79
N ASP A 75 9.27 -15.18 7.52
CA ASP A 75 10.18 -16.33 7.45
C ASP A 75 9.57 -17.62 8.04
N ARG A 76 8.54 -17.50 8.88
CA ARG A 76 7.83 -18.65 9.47
C ARG A 76 6.71 -19.20 8.60
N PHE A 77 6.19 -18.41 7.66
CA PHE A 77 5.06 -18.78 6.81
C PHE A 77 5.47 -18.88 5.34
N SER A 78 4.63 -19.50 4.51
CA SER A 78 4.92 -19.51 3.07
C SER A 78 4.80 -18.09 2.50
N ARG A 79 5.84 -17.63 1.78
CA ARG A 79 5.85 -16.30 1.14
C ARG A 79 4.61 -16.05 0.27
N LYS A 80 4.15 -17.08 -0.44
CA LYS A 80 2.96 -16.99 -1.29
C LYS A 80 1.70 -16.74 -0.47
N THR A 81 1.53 -17.43 0.66
CA THR A 81 0.37 -17.24 1.54
C THR A 81 0.37 -15.84 2.16
N VAL A 82 1.51 -15.39 2.69
CA VAL A 82 1.64 -14.05 3.28
C VAL A 82 1.28 -12.97 2.26
N MET A 83 1.82 -13.08 1.04
CA MET A 83 1.53 -12.13 -0.04
C MET A 83 0.04 -12.11 -0.43
N ILE A 84 -0.62 -13.26 -0.54
CA ILE A 84 -2.03 -13.31 -0.92
C ILE A 84 -2.90 -12.72 0.20
N VAL A 85 -2.68 -13.14 1.44
CA VAL A 85 -3.46 -12.68 2.59
C VAL A 85 -3.27 -11.18 2.82
N SER A 86 -2.03 -10.67 2.76
CA SER A 86 -1.77 -9.24 2.95
C SER A 86 -2.44 -8.39 1.87
N ASN A 87 -2.40 -8.81 0.60
CA ASN A 87 -3.08 -8.10 -0.48
C ASN A 87 -4.62 -8.12 -0.33
N ILE A 88 -5.21 -9.24 0.07
CA ILE A 88 -6.66 -9.33 0.32
C ILE A 88 -7.06 -8.41 1.49
N LEU A 89 -6.31 -8.45 2.58
CA LEU A 89 -6.56 -7.58 3.73
C LEU A 89 -6.43 -6.10 3.34
N ARG A 90 -5.40 -5.73 2.56
CA ARG A 90 -5.23 -4.35 2.06
C ARG A 90 -6.41 -3.91 1.19
N ALA A 91 -6.89 -4.78 0.30
CA ALA A 91 -8.08 -4.51 -0.51
C ALA A 91 -9.34 -4.31 0.34
N GLY A 92 -9.50 -5.04 1.44
CA GLY A 92 -10.60 -4.81 2.39
C GLY A 92 -10.43 -3.51 3.18
N VAL A 93 -9.24 -3.24 3.70
CA VAL A 93 -8.94 -2.07 4.53
C VAL A 93 -9.14 -0.77 3.77
N VAL A 94 -8.72 -0.68 2.49
CA VAL A 94 -8.88 0.56 1.71
C VAL A 94 -10.35 0.99 1.59
N LEU A 95 -11.31 0.05 1.62
CA LEU A 95 -12.74 0.36 1.57
C LEU A 95 -13.22 1.15 2.79
N LEU A 96 -12.53 1.07 3.93
CA LEU A 96 -12.87 1.85 5.13
C LEU A 96 -12.75 3.36 4.88
N ALA A 97 -11.88 3.79 3.96
CA ALA A 97 -11.77 5.21 3.59
C ALA A 97 -13.07 5.76 2.98
N LEU A 98 -13.93 4.92 2.39
CA LEU A 98 -15.23 5.32 1.84
C LEU A 98 -16.22 5.76 2.93
N LEU A 99 -16.00 5.39 4.19
CA LEU A 99 -16.85 5.77 5.32
C LEU A 99 -16.61 7.22 5.77
N VAL A 100 -15.57 7.87 5.26
CA VAL A 100 -15.22 9.24 5.64
C VAL A 100 -16.05 10.22 4.82
N GLN A 101 -17.09 10.74 5.45
CA GLN A 101 -18.07 11.64 4.83
C GLN A 101 -18.16 13.00 5.54
N ARG A 102 -17.66 13.09 6.79
CA ARG A 102 -17.76 14.29 7.64
C ARG A 102 -16.42 14.61 8.34
N PRO A 103 -16.18 15.86 8.75
CA PRO A 103 -14.96 16.29 9.46
C PRO A 103 -14.57 15.38 10.64
N GLY A 104 -15.53 15.01 11.48
CA GLY A 104 -15.29 14.17 12.65
C GLY A 104 -14.89 12.72 12.35
N GLN A 105 -14.82 12.30 11.09
CA GLN A 105 -14.50 10.93 10.68
C GLN A 105 -13.08 10.76 10.11
N LEU A 106 -12.26 11.82 10.08
CA LEU A 106 -10.90 11.75 9.55
C LEU A 106 -10.00 10.73 10.28
N TYR A 107 -10.34 10.37 11.53
CA TYR A 107 -9.63 9.29 12.23
C TYR A 107 -9.71 7.95 11.49
N ILE A 108 -10.82 7.67 10.78
CA ILE A 108 -10.97 6.45 9.97
C ILE A 108 -9.94 6.46 8.84
N LEU A 109 -9.70 7.61 8.21
CA LEU A 109 -8.68 7.76 7.18
C LEU A 109 -7.28 7.48 7.74
N TYR A 110 -6.96 8.00 8.93
CA TYR A 110 -5.65 7.78 9.57
C TYR A 110 -5.42 6.31 9.94
N ILE A 111 -6.43 5.66 10.53
CA ILE A 111 -6.38 4.22 10.87
C ILE A 111 -6.23 3.39 9.60
N THR A 112 -6.98 3.73 8.55
CA THR A 112 -6.90 3.07 7.25
C THR A 112 -5.48 3.16 6.68
N ALA A 113 -4.89 4.35 6.65
CA ALA A 113 -3.53 4.56 6.17
C ALA A 113 -2.49 3.76 6.98
N PHE A 114 -2.61 3.78 8.30
CA PHE A 114 -1.74 3.00 9.20
C PHE A 114 -1.84 1.50 8.93
N ALA A 115 -3.06 0.97 8.84
CA ALA A 115 -3.29 -0.44 8.58
C ALA A 115 -2.78 -0.86 7.19
N LEU A 116 -2.98 -0.05 6.16
CA LEU A 116 -2.45 -0.32 4.82
C LEU A 116 -0.93 -0.37 4.78
N MET A 117 -0.25 0.51 5.50
CA MET A 117 1.21 0.54 5.56
C MET A 117 1.77 -0.58 6.44
N GLY A 118 1.10 -0.91 7.55
CA GLY A 118 1.47 -2.05 8.39
C GLY A 118 1.35 -3.38 7.65
N LEU A 119 0.24 -3.60 6.95
CA LEU A 119 0.06 -4.80 6.12
C LEU A 119 1.02 -4.86 4.94
N GLY A 120 1.44 -3.72 4.42
CA GLY A 120 2.45 -3.64 3.36
C GLY A 120 3.89 -3.88 3.84
N ALA A 121 4.12 -3.83 5.15
CA ALA A 121 5.41 -4.16 5.77
C ALA A 121 5.56 -5.65 6.11
N LEU A 122 4.49 -6.44 5.93
CA LEU A 122 4.48 -7.91 6.01
C LEU A 122 4.89 -8.56 4.69
#